data_AF-A0A952D4U1-F1
#
_entry.id   AF-A0A952D4U1-F1
#
_cell.length_a   1.000
_cell.length_b   1.000
_cell.length_c   1.000
_cell.angle_alpha   90.00
_cell.angle_beta   90.00
_cell.angle_gamma   90.00
#
_symmetry.space_group_name_H-M   'P 1'
#
loop_
_entity.id
_entity.type
_entity.pdbx_description
1 polymer ?
#
loop_
_entity_poly.entity_id
_entity_poly.type
_entity_poly.pdbx_seq_one_letter_code
_entity_poly.pdbx_strand_id
1 'polypeptide(L)'
;MESKKMAIIATKGTLDWAYPPLILSSTAAALGYEVQVFCTFYGLSLLRKDLSGIRISPLANPAMPMPVPMPVFVQMLPGMEAMATMMMKNKMKAKGVASVEELRSLCLEADVKFIA
;
A
#
# COMPACT_ATOMS: atom_id res chain seq x y z
N MET A 1 -3.10 12.64 30.17
CA MET A 1 -3.01 13.16 28.79
C MET A 1 -4.03 12.39 27.97
N GLU A 2 -4.93 13.09 27.29
CA GLU A 2 -5.90 12.47 26.37
C GLU A 2 -5.14 11.73 25.27
N SER A 3 -5.55 10.51 24.91
CA SER A 3 -4.89 9.76 23.83
C SER A 3 -5.13 10.48 22.50
N LYS A 4 -4.05 10.77 21.77
CA LYS A 4 -4.17 11.40 20.45
C LYS A 4 -4.82 10.39 19.50
N LYS A 5 -5.72 10.85 18.62
CA LYS A 5 -6.46 9.99 17.69
C LYS A 5 -6.11 10.32 16.25
N MET A 6 -6.07 9.31 15.39
CA MET A 6 -5.85 9.46 13.95
C MET A 6 -6.87 8.63 13.18
N ALA A 7 -7.50 9.24 12.18
CA ALA A 7 -8.37 8.57 11.23
C ALA A 7 -7.77 8.68 9.82
N ILE A 8 -7.71 7.56 9.09
CA ILE A 8 -7.25 7.50 7.70
C ILE A 8 -8.38 6.91 6.85
N ILE A 9 -8.63 7.51 5.68
CA ILE A 9 -9.56 6.97 4.69
C ILE A 9 -8.73 6.36 3.54
N ALA A 10 -8.73 5.04 3.45
CA ALA A 10 -8.05 4.29 2.39
C ALA A 10 -9.03 3.99 1.25
N THR A 11 -8.92 4.73 0.14
CA THR A 11 -9.85 4.63 -1.02
C THR A 11 -9.30 3.84 -2.21
N LYS A 12 -7.98 3.60 -2.22
CA LYS A 12 -7.24 3.00 -3.33
C LYS A 12 -6.69 1.62 -2.93
N GLY A 13 -6.62 0.69 -3.89
CA GLY A 13 -6.35 -0.72 -3.62
C GLY A 13 -5.14 -1.31 -4.36
N THR A 14 -4.35 -0.50 -5.04
CA THR A 14 -3.12 -0.96 -5.73
C THR A 14 -1.93 -0.96 -4.78
N LEU A 15 -0.85 -1.63 -5.17
CA LEU A 15 0.30 -1.88 -4.29
C LEU A 15 0.96 -0.58 -3.79
N ASP A 16 1.13 0.41 -4.66
CA ASP A 16 1.64 1.75 -4.32
C ASP A 16 0.78 2.47 -3.29
N TRP A 17 -0.54 2.38 -3.44
CA TRP A 17 -1.48 3.06 -2.55
C TRP A 17 -1.74 2.35 -1.23
N ALA A 18 -1.34 1.07 -1.12
CA ALA A 18 -1.39 0.34 0.13
C ALA A 18 -0.33 0.82 1.16
N TYR A 19 0.83 1.30 0.68
CA TYR A 19 1.92 1.72 1.57
C TYR A 19 1.59 2.93 2.44
N PRO A 20 1.10 4.08 1.91
CA PRO A 20 0.86 5.28 2.73
C PRO A 20 -0.05 5.06 3.95
N PRO A 21 -1.26 4.46 3.83
CA PRO A 21 -2.13 4.30 4.99
C PRO A 21 -1.50 3.37 6.04
N LEU A 22 -0.80 2.30 5.62
CA LEU A 22 -0.18 1.37 6.55
C LEU A 22 1.06 1.94 7.24
N ILE A 23 1.94 2.64 6.52
CA ILE A 23 3.13 3.29 7.09
C ILE A 23 2.71 4.36 8.11
N LEU A 24 1.73 5.20 7.77
CA LEU A 24 1.24 6.24 8.67
C LEU A 24 0.57 5.63 9.89
N SER A 25 -0.25 4.60 9.70
CA SER A 25 -0.95 3.91 10.80
C SER A 25 0.02 3.24 11.76
N SER A 26 0.98 2.47 11.26
CA SER A 26 1.96 1.78 12.10
C SER A 26 2.83 2.78 12.86
N THR A 27 3.24 3.88 12.21
CA THR A 27 4.04 4.92 12.85
C THR A 27 3.25 5.65 13.94
N ALA A 28 2.01 6.05 13.66
CA ALA A 28 1.17 6.74 14.64
C ALA A 28 0.84 5.83 15.84
N ALA A 29 0.54 4.55 15.60
CA ALA A 29 0.30 3.58 16.66
C ALA A 29 1.54 3.41 17.54
N ALA A 30 2.75 3.32 16.95
CA ALA A 30 4.01 3.28 17.69
C ALA A 30 4.28 4.55 18.52
N LEU A 31 3.72 5.70 18.12
CA LEU A 31 3.76 6.96 18.86
C LEU A 31 2.63 7.11 19.91
N GLY A 32 1.83 6.05 20.13
CA GLY A 32 0.78 6.01 21.14
C GLY A 32 -0.56 6.63 20.70
N TYR A 33 -0.81 6.74 19.40
CA TYR A 33 -2.10 7.23 18.90
C TYR A 33 -3.13 6.08 18.84
N GLU A 34 -4.40 6.39 19.12
CA GLU A 34 -5.51 5.51 18.72
C GLU A 34 -5.78 5.72 17.23
N VAL A 35 -5.54 4.69 16.42
CA VAL A 35 -5.63 4.79 14.96
C VAL A 35 -6.81 3.98 14.42
N GLN A 36 -7.57 4.60 13.51
CA GLN A 36 -8.61 3.93 12.73
C GLN A 36 -8.37 4.15 11.23
N VAL A 37 -8.46 3.06 10.45
CA VAL A 37 -8.34 3.08 8.99
C VAL A 37 -9.67 2.64 8.40
N PHE A 38 -10.40 3.58 7.81
CA PHE A 38 -11.61 3.31 7.06
C PHE A 38 -11.27 2.94 5.61
N CYS A 39 -11.38 1.66 5.29
CA CYS A 39 -11.17 1.12 3.96
C CYS A 39 -12.47 1.19 3.16
N THR A 40 -12.47 1.89 2.03
CA THR A 40 -13.66 2.01 1.18
C THR A 40 -13.30 1.96 -0.30
N PHE A 41 -14.30 1.78 -1.17
CA PHE A 41 -14.13 1.56 -2.61
C PHE A 41 -13.08 0.46 -2.90
N TYR A 42 -12.03 0.80 -3.64
CA TYR A 42 -10.95 -0.14 -3.97
C TYR A 42 -10.05 -0.45 -2.77
N GLY A 43 -10.06 0.39 -1.73
CA GLY A 43 -9.30 0.17 -0.49
C GLY A 43 -9.77 -1.05 0.31
N LEU A 44 -10.97 -1.57 0.05
CA LEU A 44 -11.45 -2.85 0.62
C LEU A 44 -10.53 -4.03 0.27
N SER A 45 -9.75 -3.94 -0.81
CA SER A 45 -8.73 -4.93 -1.16
C SER A 45 -7.68 -5.14 -0.06
N LEU A 46 -7.39 -4.13 0.76
CA LEU A 46 -6.45 -4.21 1.88
C LEU A 46 -6.94 -5.13 3.02
N LEU A 47 -8.25 -5.40 3.07
CA LEU A 47 -8.88 -6.28 4.05
C LEU A 47 -8.95 -7.74 3.60
N ARG A 48 -8.50 -8.05 2.39
CA ARG A 48 -8.46 -9.44 1.90
C ARG A 48 -7.51 -10.27 2.76
N LYS A 49 -7.86 -11.53 3.02
CA LYS A 49 -6.99 -12.48 3.75
C LYS A 49 -5.59 -12.55 3.11
N ASP A 50 -5.58 -12.72 1.79
CA ASP A 50 -4.40 -12.71 0.95
C ASP A 50 -4.27 -11.41 0.15
N LEU A 51 -3.14 -10.73 0.31
CA LEU A 51 -2.78 -9.48 -0.36
C LEU A 51 -1.81 -9.68 -1.53
N SER A 52 -1.36 -10.92 -1.80
CA SER A 52 -0.42 -11.23 -2.87
C SER A 52 -0.90 -10.79 -4.26
N GLY A 53 -2.23 -10.73 -4.43
CA GLY A 53 -2.91 -10.28 -5.64
C GLY A 53 -2.97 -8.76 -5.83
N ILE A 54 -2.54 -7.96 -4.85
CA ILE A 54 -2.46 -6.51 -4.99
C ILE A 54 -1.24 -6.16 -5.84
N ARG A 55 -1.50 -5.49 -6.95
CA ARG A 55 -0.51 -5.17 -7.98
C ARG A 55 -0.49 -3.69 -8.29
N ILE A 56 0.50 -3.30 -9.07
CA ILE A 56 0.63 -1.96 -9.60
C ILE A 56 0.65 -2.03 -11.13
N SER A 57 -0.11 -1.14 -11.77
CA SER A 57 -0.08 -1.02 -13.24
C SER A 57 0.69 0.24 -13.62
N PRO A 58 1.73 0.14 -14.45
CA PRO A 58 2.41 1.31 -15.02
C PRO A 58 1.48 2.05 -16.00
N LEU A 59 0.49 1.34 -16.55
CA LEU A 59 -0.45 1.89 -17.52
C LEU A 59 -1.31 2.97 -16.86
N ALA A 60 -1.34 4.15 -17.49
CA ALA A 60 -2.14 5.30 -17.07
C ALA A 60 -1.83 5.83 -15.65
N ASN A 61 -0.64 5.58 -15.11
CA ASN A 61 -0.14 6.24 -13.90
C ASN A 61 1.05 7.17 -14.25
N PRO A 62 0.81 8.46 -14.53
CA PRO A 62 1.87 9.40 -14.89
C PRO A 62 2.88 9.64 -13.76
N ALA A 63 2.48 9.38 -12.52
CA ALA A 63 3.32 9.58 -11.34
C ALA A 63 4.23 8.37 -11.05
N MET A 64 4.06 7.25 -11.77
CA MET A 64 4.93 6.09 -11.57
C MET A 64 6.27 6.29 -12.28
N PRO A 65 7.39 6.32 -11.55
CA PRO A 65 8.70 6.48 -12.17
C PRO A 65 9.08 5.19 -12.92
N MET A 66 9.04 5.25 -14.24
CA MET A 66 9.59 4.20 -15.10
C MET A 66 11.12 4.37 -15.16
N PRO A 67 11.90 3.31 -14.93
CA PRO A 67 13.37 3.40 -14.96
C PRO A 67 13.91 3.75 -16.35
N VAL A 68 13.13 3.48 -17.40
CA VAL A 68 13.39 3.86 -18.78
C VAL A 68 12.09 4.45 -19.34
N PRO A 69 12.11 5.53 -20.14
CA PRO A 69 10.92 6.02 -20.83
C PRO A 69 10.37 4.92 -21.76
N MET A 70 9.28 4.28 -21.35
CA MET A 70 8.61 3.24 -22.13
C MET A 70 7.39 3.83 -22.82
N PRO A 71 7.26 3.68 -24.16
CA PRO A 71 6.06 4.10 -24.85
C PRO A 71 4.81 3.43 -24.26
N VAL A 72 3.69 4.17 -24.20
CA VAL A 72 2.44 3.71 -23.56
C VAL A 72 1.96 2.38 -24.12
N PHE A 73 2.08 2.15 -25.43
CA PHE A 73 1.68 0.89 -26.07
C PHE A 73 2.45 -0.32 -25.54
N VAL A 74 3.72 -0.14 -25.13
CA VAL A 74 4.52 -1.24 -24.55
C VAL A 74 3.99 -1.63 -23.17
N GLN A 75 3.42 -0.68 -22.43
CA GLN A 75 2.87 -0.94 -21.09
C GLN A 75 1.58 -1.78 -21.14
N MET A 76 0.94 -1.90 -22.31
CA MET A 76 -0.23 -2.74 -22.52
C MET A 76 0.12 -4.21 -22.80
N LEU A 77 1.40 -4.54 -22.97
CA LEU A 77 1.81 -5.92 -23.24
C LEU A 77 1.49 -6.85 -22.04
N PRO A 78 1.02 -8.09 -22.29
CA PRO A 78 0.82 -9.07 -21.23
C PRO A 78 2.07 -9.25 -20.36
N GLY A 79 1.89 -9.25 -19.03
CA GLY A 79 2.97 -9.44 -18.07
C GLY A 79 3.67 -8.16 -17.58
N MET A 80 3.44 -7.00 -18.20
CA MET A 80 4.03 -5.72 -17.78
C MET A 80 3.61 -5.31 -16.37
N GLU A 81 2.36 -5.57 -15.98
CA GLU A 81 1.87 -5.31 -14.63
C GLU A 81 2.60 -6.18 -13.57
N ALA A 82 2.81 -7.46 -13.87
CA ALA A 82 3.53 -8.37 -12.99
C ALA A 82 5.00 -7.96 -12.85
N MET A 83 5.63 -7.56 -13.96
CA MET A 83 6.99 -7.03 -13.98
C MET A 83 7.09 -5.75 -13.13
N ALA A 84 6.20 -4.78 -13.35
CA ALA A 84 6.19 -3.52 -12.58
C ALA A 84 6.00 -3.79 -11.07
N THR A 85 5.09 -4.69 -10.73
CA THR A 85 4.85 -5.13 -9.34
C THR A 85 6.11 -5.74 -8.74
N MET A 86 6.77 -6.66 -9.46
CA MET A 86 8.00 -7.30 -9.00
C MET A 86 9.13 -6.28 -8.81
N MET A 87 9.31 -5.36 -9.76
CA MET A 87 10.33 -4.31 -9.69
C MET A 87 10.09 -3.39 -8.49
N MET A 88 8.85 -2.99 -8.25
CA MET A 88 8.50 -2.18 -7.09
C MET A 88 8.81 -2.93 -5.78
N LYS A 89 8.34 -4.18 -5.63
CA LYS A 89 8.61 -5.00 -4.43
C LYS A 89 10.12 -5.16 -4.19
N ASN A 90 10.89 -5.44 -5.23
CA ASN A 90 12.35 -5.55 -5.14
C ASN A 90 13.02 -4.23 -4.73
N LYS A 91 12.56 -3.10 -5.27
CA LYS A 91 13.09 -1.77 -4.92
C LYS A 91 12.77 -1.39 -3.48
N MET A 92 11.56 -1.66 -3.01
CA MET A 92 11.16 -1.44 -1.62
C MET A 92 12.02 -2.28 -0.67
N LYS A 93 12.18 -3.58 -0.97
CA LYS A 93 13.06 -4.49 -0.22
C LYS A 93 14.51 -4.00 -0.20
N ALA A 94 15.06 -3.59 -1.35
CA ALA A 94 16.42 -3.07 -1.45
C ALA A 94 16.64 -1.76 -0.65
N LYS A 95 15.56 -1.03 -0.34
CA LYS A 95 15.58 0.18 0.50
C LYS A 95 15.22 -0.10 1.95
N GLY A 96 15.05 -1.37 2.34
CA GLY A 96 14.69 -1.76 3.71
C GLY A 96 13.26 -1.39 4.09
N VAL A 97 12.38 -1.15 3.11
CA VAL A 97 10.97 -0.89 3.36
C VAL A 97 10.25 -2.22 3.54
N ALA A 98 9.57 -2.38 4.67
CA ALA A 98 8.72 -3.54 4.96
C ALA A 98 7.63 -3.69 3.90
N SER A 99 7.27 -4.92 3.56
CA SER A 99 6.18 -5.24 2.65
C SER A 99 4.82 -4.78 3.19
N VAL A 100 3.83 -4.69 2.30
CA VAL A 100 2.45 -4.33 2.68
C VAL A 100 1.89 -5.33 3.69
N GLU A 101 2.21 -6.61 3.51
CA GLU A 101 1.82 -7.69 4.40
C GLU A 101 2.41 -7.51 5.80
N GLU A 102 3.71 -7.22 5.90
CA GLU A 102 4.39 -6.94 7.17
C GLU A 102 3.84 -5.67 7.84
N LEU A 103 3.66 -4.58 7.08
CA LEU A 103 3.11 -3.33 7.61
C LEU A 103 1.69 -3.52 8.13
N ARG A 104 0.85 -4.32 7.45
CA ARG A 104 -0.49 -4.65 7.94
C ARG A 104 -0.43 -5.47 9.22
N SER A 105 0.46 -6.46 9.31
CA SER A 105 0.65 -7.23 10.54
C SER A 105 1.06 -6.33 11.70
N LEU A 106 2.01 -5.40 11.49
CA LEU A 106 2.40 -4.41 12.50
C LEU A 106 1.24 -3.52 12.94
N CYS A 107 0.37 -3.10 12.01
CA CYS A 107 -0.82 -2.33 12.36
C CYS A 107 -1.77 -3.15 13.25
N LEU A 108 -2.01 -4.42 12.92
CA LEU A 108 -2.90 -5.29 13.69
C LEU A 108 -2.32 -5.60 15.08
N GLU A 109 -1.02 -5.86 15.18
CA GLU A 109 -0.31 -6.05 16.45
C GLU A 109 -0.35 -4.80 17.33
N ALA A 110 -0.42 -3.61 16.73
CA ALA A 110 -0.51 -2.33 17.43
C ALA A 110 -1.96 -1.83 17.63
N ASP A 111 -2.95 -2.73 17.55
CA ASP A 111 -4.38 -2.44 17.78
C ASP A 111 -4.98 -1.36 16.85
N VAL A 112 -4.40 -1.15 15.66
CA VAL A 112 -5.00 -0.29 14.63
C VAL A 112 -6.32 -0.91 14.16
N LYS A 113 -7.41 -0.14 14.25
CA LYS A 113 -8.75 -0.61 13.86
C LYS A 113 -8.98 -0.39 12.37
N PHE A 114 -9.16 -1.47 11.62
CA PHE A 114 -9.62 -1.40 10.23
C PHE A 114 -11.14 -1.50 10.16
N ILE A 115 -11.77 -0.56 9.43
CA ILE A 115 -13.23 -0.43 9.29
C ILE A 115 -13.58 -0.52 7.81
N ALA A 116 -14.70 -1.14 7.48
CA ALA A 116 -15.23 -1.29 6.12
C ALA A 116 -16.64 -0.69 6.00
#